data_AF-A0AA35V614-F1
#
_entry.id   AF-A0AA35V614-F1
#
_cell.length_a   1.000
_cell.length_b   1.000
_cell.length_c   1.000
_cell.angle_alpha   90.00
_cell.angle_beta   90.00
_cell.angle_gamma   90.00
#
_symmetry.space_group_name_H-M   'P 1'
#
loop_
_entity.id
_entity.type
_entity.pdbx_description
1 polymer ?
#
loop_
_entity_poly.entity_id
_entity_poly.type
_entity_poly.pdbx_seq_one_letter_code
_entity_poly.pdbx_strand_id
1 'polypeptide(L)' 'MIDPTPNEKAAMAAVLPRLGDYVASIGMDRPLSAYSREEILQLVDVVLTTYFDHLREHDPDDVPF' A
#
# COMPACT_ATOMS: atom_id res chain seq x y z
N MET A 1 -15.19 -13.31 0.41
CA MET A 1 -13.92 -13.22 -0.33
C MET A 1 -14.20 -12.24 -1.45
N ILE A 2 -13.68 -11.02 -1.35
CA ILE A 2 -13.75 -10.09 -2.49
C ILE A 2 -12.78 -10.67 -3.50
N ASP A 3 -13.27 -11.08 -4.66
CA ASP A 3 -12.41 -11.45 -5.78
C ASP A 3 -11.85 -10.16 -6.34
N PRO A 4 -10.57 -9.82 -6.06
CA PRO A 4 -10.05 -8.56 -6.53
C PRO A 4 -9.97 -8.63 -8.04
N THR A 5 -10.39 -7.55 -8.71
CA THR A 5 -10.29 -7.44 -10.16
C THR A 5 -8.82 -7.60 -10.60
N PRO A 6 -8.55 -7.94 -11.87
CA PRO A 6 -7.17 -7.99 -12.37
C PRO A 6 -6.40 -6.69 -12.10
N ASN A 7 -7.09 -5.54 -12.11
CA ASN A 7 -6.53 -4.23 -11.84
C ASN A 7 -6.24 -4.02 -10.35
N GLU A 8 -7.14 -4.45 -9.45
CA GLU A 8 -6.87 -4.44 -8.00
C GLU A 8 -5.67 -5.34 -7.65
N LYS A 9 -5.53 -6.50 -8.31
CA LYS A 9 -4.35 -7.37 -8.13
C LYS A 9 -3.05 -6.70 -8.60
N ALA A 10 -3.10 -5.97 -9.71
CA ALA A 10 -1.96 -5.20 -10.21
C ALA A 10 -1.61 -4.06 -9.24
N ALA A 11 -2.60 -3.33 -8.73
CA ALA A 11 -2.42 -2.29 -7.72
C ALA A 11 -1.83 -2.84 -6.42
N MET A 12 -2.31 -3.99 -5.94
CA MET A 12 -1.72 -4.69 -4.80
C MET A 12 -0.25 -5.05 -5.02
N ALA A 13 0.10 -5.52 -6.23
CA ALA A 13 1.48 -5.81 -6.57
C ALA A 13 2.35 -4.55 -6.66
N ALA A 14 1.78 -3.44 -7.15
CA ALA A 14 2.46 -2.15 -7.26
C ALA A 14 2.77 -1.51 -5.89
N VAL A 15 2.03 -1.89 -4.84
CA VAL A 15 2.29 -1.45 -3.46
C VAL A 15 3.56 -2.10 -2.88
N LEU A 16 3.88 -3.34 -3.26
CA LEU A 16 4.97 -4.13 -2.63
C LEU A 16 6.34 -3.43 -2.63
N PRO A 17 6.80 -2.79 -3.73
CA PRO A 17 8.06 -2.05 -3.73
C PRO A 17 8.05 -0.87 -2.74
N ARG A 18 6.98 -0.06 -2.75
CA ARG A 18 6.85 1.12 -1.88
C ARG A 18 6.75 0.75 -0.41
N LEU A 19 6.05 -0.34 -0.12
CA LEU A 19 5.99 -0.92 1.22
C LEU A 19 7.39 -1.34 1.69
N GLY A 20 8.15 -2.02 0.82
CA GLY A 20 9.52 -2.43 1.10
C GLY A 20 10.44 -1.25 1.39
N ASP A 21 10.37 -0.19 0.57
CA ASP A 21 11.15 1.04 0.76
C ASP A 21 10.83 1.71 2.09
N TYR A 22 9.55 1.78 2.46
CA TYR A 22 9.13 2.35 3.74
C TYR A 22 9.68 1.54 4.90
N VAL A 23 9.48 0.21 4.91
CA VAL A 23 9.97 -0.69 5.96
C VAL A 23 11.50 -0.65 6.08
N ALA A 24 12.23 -0.55 4.96
CA ALA A 24 13.67 -0.36 4.96
C ALA A 24 14.09 0.96 5.63
N SER A 25 13.30 2.03 5.48
CA SER A 25 13.60 3.35 6.08
C SER A 25 13.44 3.39 7.61
N ILE A 26 12.48 2.64 8.17
CA ILE A 26 12.21 2.59 9.63
C ILE A 26 13.01 1.52 10.37
N GLY A 27 13.64 0.60 9.62
CA GLY A 27 14.50 -0.45 10.15
C GLY A 27 13.83 -1.82 10.12
N MET A 28 14.38 -2.71 9.27
CA MET A 28 13.88 -4.07 9.08
C MET A 28 14.06 -4.99 10.30
N ASP A 29 14.94 -4.62 11.24
CA ASP A 29 15.19 -5.38 12.47
C ASP A 29 14.05 -5.27 13.50
N ARG A 30 13.12 -4.32 13.31
CA ARG A 30 11.98 -4.13 14.20
C ARG A 30 10.75 -4.88 13.66
N PRO A 31 10.09 -5.72 14.47
CA PRO A 31 8.81 -6.31 14.07
C PRO A 31 7.72 -5.22 13.99
N LEU A 32 6.70 -5.43 13.15
CA LEU A 32 5.53 -4.54 13.05
C LEU A 32 4.87 -4.23 14.41
N SER A 33 4.93 -5.16 15.37
CA SER A 33 4.41 -4.97 16.72
C SER A 33 5.18 -3.93 17.55
N ALA A 34 6.41 -3.61 17.15
CA ALA A 34 7.23 -2.59 17.79
C ALA A 34 7.04 -1.21 17.16
N TYR A 35 6.20 -1.08 16.13
CA TYR A 35 5.99 0.19 15.45
C TYR A 35 5.09 1.09 16.29
N SER A 36 5.42 2.36 16.34
CA SER A 36 4.56 3.37 16.94
C SER A 36 3.27 3.50 16.13
N ARG A 37 2.25 4.08 16.76
CA ARG A 37 1.00 4.40 16.06
C ARG A 37 1.24 5.29 14.83
N GLU A 38 2.20 6.20 14.90
CA GLU A 38 2.54 7.12 13.81
C GLU A 38 3.20 6.37 12.64
N GLU A 39 4.13 5.45 12.93
CA GLU A 39 4.77 4.58 11.93
C GLU A 39 3.72 3.70 11.22
N ILE A 40 2.77 3.12 11.97
CA ILE A 40 1.68 2.33 11.40
C ILE A 40 0.77 3.17 10.50
N LEU A 41 0.39 4.37 10.94
CA LEU A 41 -0.47 5.25 10.13
C LEU A 41 0.21 5.67 8.83
N GLN A 42 1.50 5.96 8.87
CA GLN A 42 2.29 6.27 7.68
C GLN A 42 2.44 5.06 6.74
N LEU A 43 2.64 3.85 7.29
CA LEU A 43 2.63 2.62 6.50
C LEU A 43 1.32 2.44 5.72
N VAL A 44 0.19 2.64 6.40
CA VAL A 44 -1.15 2.55 5.79
C VAL A 44 -1.33 3.63 4.71
N ASP A 45 -0.88 4.85 4.97
CA ASP A 45 -0.94 5.96 4.02
C ASP A 45 -0.17 5.61 2.73
N VAL A 46 1.08 5.16 2.85
CA VAL A 46 1.91 4.74 1.69
C VAL A 46 1.23 3.64 0.87
N VAL A 47 0.63 2.66 1.55
CA VAL A 47 -0.10 1.55 0.89
C VAL A 47 -1.30 2.07 0.13
N LEU A 48 -2.16 2.86 0.77
CA LEU A 48 -3.38 3.37 0.16
C LEU A 48 -3.07 4.36 -0.97
N THR A 49 -2.11 5.26 -0.79
CA THR A 49 -1.68 6.19 -1.84
C THR A 49 -1.22 5.44 -3.07
N THR A 50 -0.32 4.46 -2.92
CA THR A 50 0.20 3.70 -4.06
C THR A 50 -0.89 2.87 -4.74
N TYR A 51 -1.78 2.28 -3.94
CA TYR A 51 -2.91 1.50 -4.45
C TYR A 51 -3.87 2.37 -5.28
N PHE A 52 -4.32 3.50 -4.72
CA PHE A 52 -5.25 4.39 -5.41
C PHE A 52 -4.61 5.15 -6.56
N ASP A 53 -3.32 5.49 -6.50
CA ASP A 53 -2.60 6.05 -7.66
C ASP A 53 -2.60 5.05 -8.81
N HIS A 54 -2.28 3.79 -8.54
CA HIS A 54 -2.27 2.76 -9.57
C HIS A 54 -3.67 2.51 -10.16
N LEU A 55 -4.71 2.50 -9.32
CA LEU A 55 -6.09 2.43 -9.79
C LEU A 55 -6.48 3.67 -10.62
N ARG A 56 -6.12 4.88 -10.22
CA ARG A 56 -6.41 6.10 -11.03
C ARG A 56 -5.74 6.07 -12.39
N GLU A 57 -4.52 5.55 -12.47
CA GLU A 57 -3.76 5.47 -13.72
C GLU A 57 -4.32 4.42 -14.70
N HIS A 58 -4.84 3.31 -14.19
CA HIS A 58 -5.24 2.16 -15.01
C HIS A 58 -6.75 1.95 -15.13
N ASP A 59 -7.54 2.38 -14.16
CA ASP A 59 -8.99 2.22 -14.12
C ASP A 59 -9.67 3.35 -13.28
N PRO A 60 -9.80 4.56 -13.84
CA PRO A 60 -10.30 5.72 -13.11
C PRO A 60 -11.77 5.61 -12.68
N ASP A 61 -12.54 4.69 -13.26
CA ASP A 61 -13.94 4.42 -12.89
C ASP A 61 -14.07 3.57 -11.62
N ASP A 62 -13.00 2.86 -11.21
CA ASP A 62 -12.97 1.97 -10.02
C ASP A 62 -12.45 2.67 -8.74
N VAL A 63 -12.15 3.97 -8.81
CA VAL A 63 -11.64 4.73 -7.66
C VAL A 63 -12.82 5.33 -6.87
N PRO A 64 -13.07 4.92 -5.62
CA PRO A 64 -14.11 5.52 -4.80
C PRO A 64 -13.80 7.01 -4.51
N PHE A 65 -14.83 7.85 -4.63
CA PHE A 65 -14.80 9.31 -4.41
C PHE A 65 -14.37 9.70 -2.99
#